data_AF-A0AAE4INQ2-F1
#
_entry.id   AF-A0AAE4INQ2-F1
#
_cell.length_a   1.000
_cell.length_b   1.000
_cell.length_c   1.000
_cell.angle_alpha   90.00
_cell.angle_beta   90.00
_cell.angle_gamma   90.00
#
_symmetry.space_group_name_H-M   'P 1'
#
loop_
_entity.id
_entity.type
_entity.pdbx_description
1 polymer ?
#
loop_
_entity_poly.entity_id
_entity_poly.type
_entity_poly.pdbx_seq_one_letter_code
_entity_poly.pdbx_strand_id
1 'polypeptide(L)'
;MSPLNFLSGINHTIIGNLVLSVWCFWVLLLAGACSSDRSSTVFEKVHSEDSGITFANHLTPTEEFNMYLFRNFYNGGGVAVGDVNNDSLPDV
;
A
#
# COMPACT_ATOMS: atom_id res chain seq x y z
N MET A 1 58.25 1.79 -20.46
CA MET A 1 57.82 1.95 -19.06
C MET A 1 56.44 1.34 -18.94
N SER A 2 56.29 0.29 -18.14
CA SER A 2 55.06 -0.52 -18.09
C SER A 2 53.91 0.25 -17.43
N PRO A 3 52.66 0.11 -17.90
CA PRO A 3 51.48 0.77 -17.33
C PRO A 3 51.17 0.38 -15.88
N LEU A 4 51.87 -0.64 -15.35
CA LEU A 4 51.78 -1.12 -13.97
C LEU A 4 52.40 -0.17 -12.93
N ASN A 5 53.25 0.77 -13.34
CA ASN A 5 53.91 1.70 -12.41
C ASN A 5 53.08 2.98 -12.13
N PHE A 6 51.93 3.14 -12.77
CA PHE A 6 51.05 4.28 -12.54
C PHE A 6 50.16 4.09 -11.30
N LEU A 7 49.92 2.85 -10.89
CA LEU A 7 49.07 2.50 -9.74
C LEU A 7 49.84 2.46 -8.40
N SER A 8 51.17 2.48 -8.41
CA SER A 8 52.00 2.43 -7.19
C SER A 8 52.24 3.80 -6.53
N GLY A 9 51.78 4.90 -7.15
CA GLY A 9 51.97 6.27 -6.65
C GLY A 9 50.78 6.88 -5.92
N ILE A 10 49.67 6.14 -5.79
CA ILE A 10 48.46 6.66 -5.14
C ILE A 10 48.59 6.44 -3.64
N ASN A 11 48.68 7.55 -2.88
CA ASN A 11 48.81 7.52 -1.43
C ASN A 11 47.59 6.80 -0.80
N HIS A 12 47.82 5.87 0.13
CA HIS A 12 46.77 5.14 0.86
C HIS A 12 45.75 6.08 1.52
N THR A 13 46.16 7.29 1.91
CA THR A 13 45.27 8.35 2.42
C THR A 13 44.25 8.83 1.38
N ILE A 14 44.66 8.92 0.11
CA ILE A 14 43.78 9.36 -0.99
C ILE A 14 42.72 8.29 -1.27
N ILE A 15 43.11 7.01 -1.27
CA ILE A 15 42.19 5.88 -1.45
C ILE A 15 41.17 5.84 -0.29
N GLY A 16 41.62 6.02 0.96
CA GLY A 16 40.75 6.07 2.13
C GLY A 16 39.70 7.19 2.06
N ASN A 17 40.11 8.40 1.68
CA ASN A 17 39.19 9.54 1.52
C ASN A 17 38.17 9.32 0.39
N LEU A 18 38.58 8.66 -0.69
CA LEU A 18 37.71 8.35 -1.83
C LEU A 18 36.64 7.32 -1.43
N VAL A 19 37.03 6.25 -0.74
CA VAL A 19 36.09 5.25 -0.20
C VAL A 19 35.11 5.87 0.79
N LEU A 20 35.59 6.73 1.69
CA LEU A 20 34.74 7.44 2.66
C LEU A 20 33.73 8.36 1.95
N SER A 21 34.16 9.10 0.93
CA SER A 21 33.26 9.98 0.15
C SER A 21 32.17 9.22 -0.59
N VAL A 22 32.49 8.04 -1.14
CA VAL A 22 31.51 7.17 -1.82
C VAL A 22 30.52 6.60 -0.80
N TRP A 23 30.99 6.16 0.37
CA TRP A 23 30.13 5.72 1.46
C TRP A 23 29.18 6.83 1.94
N CYS A 24 29.69 8.03 2.17
CA CYS A 24 28.88 9.19 2.54
C CYS A 24 27.84 9.51 1.47
N PHE A 25 28.20 9.44 0.19
CA PHE A 25 27.27 9.67 -0.92
C PHE A 25 26.12 8.63 -0.94
N TRP A 26 26.43 7.34 -0.74
CA TRP A 26 25.41 6.30 -0.66
C TRP A 26 24.50 6.46 0.56
N VAL A 27 25.05 6.83 1.72
CA VAL A 27 24.26 7.13 2.93
C VAL A 27 23.33 8.33 2.70
N LEU A 28 23.82 9.38 2.04
CA LEU A 28 23.02 10.56 1.70
C LEU A 28 21.91 10.23 0.69
N LEU A 29 22.17 9.39 -0.30
CA LEU A 29 21.15 8.92 -1.25
C LEU A 29 20.05 8.09 -0.57
N LEU A 30 20.41 7.23 0.38
CA LEU A 30 19.45 6.42 1.13
C LEU A 30 18.59 7.27 2.09
N ALA A 31 19.16 8.32 2.68
CA ALA A 31 18.45 9.23 3.58
C ALA A 31 17.37 10.07 2.86
N GLY A 32 17.55 10.36 1.56
CA GLY A 32 16.61 11.17 0.77
C GLY A 32 15.46 10.40 0.11
N ALA A 33 15.44 9.07 0.19
CA ALA A 33 14.50 8.24 -0.57
C ALA A 33 13.08 8.12 0.04
N CYS A 34 12.85 8.66 1.25
CA CYS A 34 11.56 8.54 1.92
C CYS A 34 10.69 9.77 1.67
N SER A 35 9.90 9.75 0.60
CA SER A 35 8.76 10.66 0.42
C SER A 35 7.49 9.95 0.87
N SER A 36 6.98 10.30 2.05
CA SER A 36 5.64 9.88 2.49
C SER A 36 4.61 10.68 1.68
N ASP A 37 4.19 10.12 0.55
CA ASP A 37 3.06 10.66 -0.21
C ASP A 37 1.81 10.41 0.63
N ARG A 38 1.39 11.41 1.42
CA ARG A 38 0.16 11.35 2.19
C ARG A 38 -0.99 11.60 1.22
N SER A 39 -1.34 10.57 0.45
CA SER A 39 -2.57 10.60 -0.33
C SER A 39 -3.74 10.80 0.64
N SER A 40 -4.54 11.84 0.39
CA SER A 40 -5.77 12.06 1.15
C SER A 40 -6.73 10.92 0.83
N THR A 41 -7.08 10.12 1.84
CA THR A 41 -8.12 9.11 1.71
C THR A 41 -9.48 9.81 1.61
N VAL A 42 -10.30 9.43 0.62
CA VAL A 42 -11.68 9.95 0.47
C VAL A 42 -12.70 9.16 1.29
N PHE A 43 -12.26 8.10 1.96
CA PHE A 43 -13.07 7.25 2.82
C PHE A 43 -12.36 7.02 4.15
N GLU A 44 -13.15 6.96 5.21
CA GLU A 44 -12.73 6.48 6.52
C GLU A 44 -13.60 5.31 6.94
N LYS A 45 -13.07 4.49 7.84
CA LYS A 45 -13.82 3.37 8.39
C LYS A 45 -14.79 3.89 9.45
N VAL A 46 -16.07 3.61 9.27
CA VAL A 46 -17.12 3.89 10.26
C VAL A 46 -17.40 2.62 11.07
N HIS A 47 -17.46 2.74 12.39
CA HIS A 47 -17.84 1.64 13.27
C HIS A 47 -19.36 1.39 13.18
N SER A 48 -19.78 0.13 13.31
CA SER A 48 -21.22 -0.22 13.22
C SER A 48 -22.05 0.44 14.32
N GLU A 49 -21.42 0.71 15.45
CA GLU A 49 -21.97 1.39 16.62
C GLU A 49 -22.26 2.86 16.32
N ASP A 50 -21.47 3.49 15.44
CA ASP A 50 -21.63 4.89 15.06
C ASP A 50 -22.68 5.04 13.96
N SER A 51 -22.73 4.11 13.00
CA SER A 51 -23.72 4.15 11.90
C SER A 51 -25.06 3.54 12.27
N GLY A 52 -25.11 2.67 13.28
CA GLY A 52 -26.29 1.85 13.62
C GLY A 52 -26.56 0.74 12.60
N ILE A 53 -25.70 0.52 11.60
CA ILE A 53 -25.91 -0.45 10.54
C ILE A 53 -25.17 -1.75 10.84
N THR A 54 -25.93 -2.83 10.94
CA THR A 54 -25.40 -4.20 11.02
C THR A 54 -25.80 -4.99 9.80
N PHE A 55 -24.87 -5.69 9.17
CA PHE A 55 -25.14 -6.52 8.01
C PHE A 55 -24.38 -7.86 8.09
N ALA A 56 -25.06 -8.94 7.72
CA ALA A 56 -24.46 -10.26 7.58
C ALA A 56 -25.07 -10.98 6.37
N ASN A 57 -24.21 -11.44 5.47
CA ASN A 57 -24.64 -12.24 4.31
C ASN A 57 -24.79 -13.72 4.71
N HIS A 58 -25.97 -14.09 5.21
CA HIS A 58 -26.28 -15.48 5.55
C HIS A 58 -26.74 -16.26 4.31
N LEU A 59 -25.94 -17.24 3.89
CA LEU A 59 -26.23 -18.08 2.73
C LEU A 59 -26.76 -19.45 3.18
N THR A 60 -27.82 -19.93 2.54
CA THR A 60 -28.39 -21.26 2.78
C THR A 60 -28.40 -22.05 1.46
N PRO A 61 -27.40 -22.93 1.22
CA PRO A 61 -27.36 -23.69 -0.02
C PRO A 61 -28.47 -24.76 -0.04
N THR A 62 -29.06 -24.95 -1.21
CA THR A 62 -29.98 -26.08 -1.52
C THR A 62 -29.39 -26.95 -2.63
N GLU A 63 -30.01 -28.10 -2.91
CA GLU A 63 -29.59 -28.95 -4.03
C GLU A 63 -29.69 -28.19 -5.36
N GLU A 64 -30.71 -27.35 -5.51
CA GLU A 64 -30.94 -26.54 -6.71
C GLU A 64 -30.18 -25.21 -6.69
N PHE A 65 -29.79 -24.67 -5.53
CA PHE A 65 -29.12 -23.37 -5.40
C PHE A 65 -27.90 -23.44 -4.47
N ASN A 66 -26.73 -23.67 -5.05
CA ASN A 66 -25.46 -23.78 -4.32
C ASN A 66 -24.26 -23.35 -5.18
N MET A 67 -23.09 -23.31 -4.55
CA MET A 67 -21.82 -22.92 -5.17
C MET A 67 -21.37 -23.79 -6.36
N TYR A 68 -21.80 -25.05 -6.44
CA TYR A 68 -21.44 -25.94 -7.54
C TYR A 68 -22.24 -25.62 -8.80
N LEU A 69 -23.49 -25.18 -8.63
CA LEU A 69 -24.39 -24.81 -9.73
C LEU A 69 -24.30 -23.32 -10.08
N PHE A 70 -24.02 -22.46 -9.09
CA PHE A 70 -23.94 -21.01 -9.26
C PHE A 70 -22.57 -20.48 -8.87
N ARG A 71 -21.78 -20.09 -9.88
CA ARG A 71 -20.42 -19.55 -9.72
C ARG A 71 -20.36 -18.31 -8.82
N ASN A 72 -21.47 -17.59 -8.72
CA ASN A 72 -21.57 -16.34 -7.96
C ASN A 72 -22.25 -16.52 -6.60
N PHE A 73 -22.46 -17.76 -6.12
CA PHE A 73 -23.12 -18.03 -4.83
C PHE A 73 -22.45 -17.31 -3.65
N TYR A 74 -21.12 -17.15 -3.71
CA TYR A 74 -20.32 -16.41 -2.72
C TYR A 74 -19.92 -15.01 -3.14
N ASN A 75 -20.38 -14.52 -4.30
CA ASN A 75 -20.25 -13.10 -4.60
C ASN A 75 -21.21 -12.41 -3.61
N GLY A 76 -20.69 -12.03 -2.46
CA GLY A 76 -21.49 -11.64 -1.32
C GLY A 76 -22.42 -10.46 -1.59
N GLY A 77 -23.43 -10.31 -0.74
CA GLY A 77 -24.19 -9.07 -0.63
C GLY A 77 -23.46 -8.04 0.23
N GLY A 78 -23.83 -6.78 0.07
CA GLY A 78 -23.42 -5.68 0.93
C GLY A 78 -24.54 -4.65 1.01
N VAL A 79 -24.51 -3.82 2.05
CA VAL A 79 -25.45 -2.71 2.23
C VAL A 79 -24.63 -1.42 2.23
N ALA A 80 -25.14 -0.40 1.55
CA ALA A 80 -24.59 0.95 1.56
C ALA A 80 -25.67 1.89 2.12
N VAL A 81 -25.25 3.04 2.64
CA VAL A 81 -26.16 4.07 3.12
C VAL A 81 -25.76 5.39 2.47
N GLY A 82 -26.75 6.15 2.00
CA GLY A 82 -26.55 7.46 1.40
C GLY A 82 -27.89 8.13 1.12
N ASP A 83 -27.89 9.42 0.81
CA ASP A 83 -29.09 10.13 0.39
C ASP A 83 -29.21 10.07 -1.14
N VAL A 84 -30.04 9.15 -1.65
CA VAL A 84 -30.21 8.88 -3.08
C VAL A 84 -31.31 9.77 -3.66
N ASN A 85 -32.35 10.05 -2.88
CA ASN A 85 -33.51 10.82 -3.34
C ASN A 85 -33.42 12.34 -3.03
N ASN A 86 -32.35 12.76 -2.35
CA ASN A 86 -32.04 14.13 -1.95
C ASN A 86 -33.07 14.74 -0.97
N ASP A 87 -33.60 13.94 -0.05
CA ASP A 87 -34.51 14.38 1.02
C ASP A 87 -33.79 14.70 2.35
N SER A 88 -32.45 14.64 2.36
CA SER A 88 -31.59 14.82 3.53
C SER A 88 -31.75 13.75 4.61
N LEU A 89 -32.37 12.61 4.29
CA LEU A 89 -32.42 11.43 5.14
C LEU A 89 -31.51 10.33 4.58
N PRO A 90 -31.00 9.42 5.45
CA PRO A 90 -30.25 8.27 4.97
C PRO A 90 -31.17 7.24 4.30
N ASP A 91 -30.88 6.89 3.04
CA ASP A 91 -31.42 5.74 2.34
C ASP A 91 -30.50 4.53 2.48
N VAL A 92 -31.08 3.32 2.44
CA VAL A 92 -30.39 2.01 2.57
C VAL A 92 -30.67 1.13 1.37
#